data_AF-A0A182SKD4-F1
#
_entry.id   AF-A0A182SKD4-F1
#
_cell.length_a   1.000
_cell.length_b   1.000
_cell.length_c   1.000
_cell.angle_alpha   90.00
_cell.angle_beta   90.00
_cell.angle_gamma   90.00
#
_symmetry.space_group_name_H-M   'P 1'
#
loop_
_entity.id
_entity.type
_entity.pdbx_description
1 polymer ?
#
loop_
_entity_poly.entity_id
_entity_poly.type
_entity_poly.pdbx_seq_one_letter_code
_entity_poly.pdbx_strand_id
1 'polypeptide(L)'
;MTGIAEFNRPEFFRMAEHVKACGEVPLNPATLPDGLSQAEYMDICIAMIRCATKAVMRHIIRGDPTPLERKAAEAALSAHQSRYGDYGRRKVAENYRFRLTGSSSQ
;
A
#
# COMPACT_ATOMS: atom_id res chain seq x y z
N MET A 1 -7.18 17.67 4.50
CA MET A 1 -5.82 18.19 4.24
C MET A 1 -5.48 19.22 5.30
N THR A 2 -4.26 19.22 5.83
CA THR A 2 -3.82 20.07 6.97
C THR A 2 -3.60 21.55 6.60
N GLY A 3 -3.76 21.93 5.33
CA GLY A 3 -3.54 23.29 4.84
C GLY A 3 -2.05 23.69 4.69
N ILE A 4 -1.13 22.77 4.98
CA ILE A 4 0.32 22.99 4.87
C ILE A 4 0.77 22.55 3.47
N ALA A 5 1.38 23.46 2.72
CA ALA A 5 1.90 23.18 1.38
C ALA A 5 2.89 22.00 1.41
N GLU A 6 2.70 21.03 0.50
CA GLU A 6 3.56 19.86 0.31
C GLU A 6 3.82 18.96 1.53
N PHE A 7 3.19 19.20 2.68
CA PHE A 7 3.44 18.55 3.98
C PHE A 7 4.05 17.13 3.90
N ASN A 8 3.24 16.15 3.50
CA ASN A 8 3.68 14.75 3.38
C ASN A 8 3.79 14.29 1.92
N ARG A 9 3.46 15.13 0.93
CA ARG A 9 3.38 14.74 -0.49
C ARG A 9 4.73 14.18 -0.98
N PRO A 10 5.90 14.81 -0.74
CA PRO A 10 7.19 14.27 -1.17
C PRO A 10 7.50 12.87 -0.62
N GLU A 11 7.16 12.60 0.64
CA GLU A 11 7.42 11.30 1.26
C GLU A 11 6.54 10.19 0.69
N PHE A 12 5.28 10.51 0.39
CA PHE A 12 4.40 9.59 -0.34
C PHE A 12 4.93 9.27 -1.73
N PHE A 13 5.43 10.26 -2.47
CA PHE A 13 6.06 10.02 -3.77
C PHE A 13 7.35 9.20 -3.66
N ARG A 14 8.21 9.49 -2.68
CA ARG A 14 9.44 8.72 -2.43
C ARG A 14 9.14 7.25 -2.16
N MET A 15 8.11 6.96 -1.36
CA MET A 15 7.68 5.59 -1.11
C MET A 15 7.07 4.94 -2.35
N ALA A 16 6.29 5.68 -3.14
CA ALA A 16 5.75 5.17 -4.40
C ALA A 16 6.85 4.75 -5.37
N GLU A 17 7.94 5.52 -5.47
CA GLU A 17 9.11 5.15 -6.28
C GLU A 17 9.82 3.91 -5.73
N HIS A 18 9.95 3.77 -4.40
CA HIS A 18 10.50 2.56 -3.80
C HIS A 18 9.66 1.31 -4.13
N VAL A 19 8.34 1.40 -4.02
CA VAL A 19 7.41 0.31 -4.37
C VAL A 19 7.54 -0.04 -5.86
N LYS A 20 7.63 0.95 -6.75
CA LYS A 20 7.90 0.71 -8.18
C LYS A 20 9.24 0.00 -8.42
N ALA A 21 10.30 0.43 -7.73
CA ALA A 21 11.62 -0.18 -7.84
C ALA A 21 11.64 -1.65 -7.38
N CYS A 22 10.73 -2.04 -6.49
CA CYS A 22 10.52 -3.43 -6.09
C CYS A 22 9.65 -4.23 -7.10
N GLY A 23 9.26 -3.65 -8.23
CA GLY A 23 8.45 -4.31 -9.25
C GLY A 23 6.94 -4.33 -8.96
N GLU A 24 6.46 -3.45 -8.10
CA GLU A 24 5.05 -3.40 -7.67
C GLU A 24 4.35 -2.11 -8.09
N VAL A 25 3.01 -2.14 -8.05
CA VAL A 25 2.17 -0.99 -8.42
C VAL A 25 1.78 -0.21 -7.16
N PRO A 26 2.25 1.04 -6.97
CA PRO A 26 1.86 1.83 -5.80
C PRO A 26 0.44 2.39 -5.96
N LEU A 27 -0.36 2.27 -4.91
CA LEU A 27 -1.56 3.09 -4.71
C LEU A 27 -1.18 4.24 -3.78
N ASN A 28 -1.06 5.45 -4.33
CA ASN A 28 -0.53 6.61 -3.62
C ASN A 28 -1.60 7.71 -3.50
N PRO A 29 -2.09 8.04 -2.29
CA PRO A 29 -3.09 9.09 -2.13
C PRO A 29 -2.57 10.50 -2.45
N ALA A 30 -1.26 10.72 -2.53
CA ALA A 30 -0.68 11.98 -2.96
C ALA A 30 -0.86 12.26 -4.47
N THR A 31 -1.37 11.32 -5.27
CA THR A 31 -1.73 11.58 -6.68
C THR A 31 -3.14 12.12 -6.84
N LEU A 32 -3.93 12.18 -5.76
CA LEU A 32 -5.30 12.70 -5.80
C LEU A 32 -5.30 14.23 -6.03
N PRO A 33 -6.32 14.74 -6.74
CA PRO A 33 -6.44 16.17 -7.00
C PRO A 33 -6.63 16.95 -5.70
N ASP A 34 -6.18 18.20 -5.70
CA ASP A 34 -6.50 19.14 -4.62
C ASP A 34 -8.00 19.49 -4.62
N GLY A 35 -8.47 20.09 -3.53
CA GLY A 35 -9.86 20.54 -3.38
C GLY A 35 -10.84 19.50 -2.86
N LEU A 36 -10.42 18.23 -2.73
CA LEU A 36 -11.24 17.19 -2.08
C LEU A 36 -11.50 17.56 -0.61
N SER A 37 -12.75 17.41 -0.19
CA SER A 37 -13.08 17.40 1.24
C SER A 37 -12.37 16.24 1.92
N GLN A 38 -12.24 16.33 3.26
CA GLN A 38 -11.66 15.24 4.03
C GLN A 38 -12.43 13.93 3.85
N ALA A 39 -13.76 13.98 3.75
CA ALA A 39 -14.59 12.79 3.60
C ALA A 39 -14.35 12.11 2.24
N GLU A 40 -14.34 12.87 1.14
CA GLU A 40 -14.07 12.36 -0.21
C GLU A 40 -12.66 11.77 -0.31
N TYR A 41 -11.67 12.48 0.25
CA TYR A 41 -10.28 11.98 0.31
C TYR A 41 -10.19 10.63 1.04
N MET A 42 -10.86 10.51 2.20
CA MET A 42 -10.82 9.30 3.01
C MET A 42 -11.53 8.13 2.32
N ASP A 43 -12.65 8.38 1.64
CA ASP A 43 -13.39 7.33 0.94
C ASP A 43 -12.54 6.68 -0.17
N ILE A 44 -11.83 7.51 -0.95
CA ILE A 44 -10.88 7.03 -1.96
C ILE A 44 -9.71 6.27 -1.31
N CYS A 45 -9.14 6.80 -0.22
CA CYS A 45 -8.02 6.13 0.47
C CYS A 45 -8.42 4.76 1.03
N ILE A 46 -9.64 4.64 1.56
CA ILE A 46 -10.17 3.37 2.05
C ILE A 46 -10.34 2.38 0.89
N ALA A 47 -10.82 2.83 -0.26
CA ALA A 47 -10.90 2.00 -1.47
C ALA A 47 -9.51 1.49 -1.91
N MET A 48 -8.48 2.35 -1.88
CA MET A 48 -7.09 1.95 -2.17
C MET A 48 -6.62 0.85 -1.22
N ILE A 49 -6.86 0.99 0.08
CA ILE A 49 -6.45 -0.01 1.09
C ILE A 49 -7.19 -1.33 0.88
N ARG A 50 -8.49 -1.30 0.58
CA ARG A 50 -9.32 -2.50 0.36
C ARG A 50 -8.82 -3.35 -0.81
N CYS A 51 -8.27 -2.74 -1.85
CA CYS A 51 -7.76 -3.47 -3.02
C CYS A 51 -6.24 -3.72 -3.00
N ALA A 52 -5.50 -3.06 -2.11
CA ALA A 52 -4.06 -3.24 -1.99
C ALA A 52 -3.70 -4.69 -1.62
N THR A 53 -2.62 -5.20 -2.21
CA THR A 53 -2.03 -6.49 -1.79
C THR A 53 -1.34 -6.35 -0.43
N LYS A 54 -0.71 -5.20 -0.19
CA LYS A 54 -0.01 -4.86 1.04
C LYS A 54 -0.05 -3.36 1.28
N ALA A 55 -0.08 -2.97 2.55
CA ALA A 55 0.05 -1.57 2.96
C ALA A 55 1.47 -1.32 3.46
N VAL A 56 2.10 -0.24 3.00
CA VAL A 56 3.41 0.20 3.49
C VAL A 56 3.19 1.49 4.28
N MET A 57 3.59 1.49 5.55
CA MET A 57 3.49 2.66 6.41
C MET A 57 4.90 3.15 6.75
N ARG A 58 5.21 4.41 6.40
CA ARG A 58 6.44 5.08 6.83
C ARG A 58 6.10 6.02 7.97
N HIS A 59 6.79 5.89 9.09
CA HIS A 59 6.70 6.89 10.16
C HIS A 59 7.37 8.19 9.68
N ILE A 60 6.58 9.27 9.56
CA ILE A 60 7.06 10.60 9.15
C ILE A 60 7.53 11.43 10.37
N ILE A 61 7.07 11.07 11.58
CA ILE A 61 7.25 11.86 12.82
C ILE A 61 8.63 11.65 13.48
N ARG A 62 9.33 10.56 13.13
CA ARG A 62 10.72 10.35 13.54
C ARG A 62 11.54 10.24 12.25
N GLY A 63 12.71 10.84 12.20
CA GLY A 63 13.63 10.76 11.07
C GLY A 63 14.07 9.31 10.77
N ASP A 64 15.31 9.12 10.33
CA ASP A 64 15.78 7.75 10.08
C ASP A 64 15.90 6.98 11.42
N PRO A 65 15.15 5.88 11.60
CA PRO A 65 15.17 5.13 12.85
C PRO A 65 16.54 4.49 13.03
N THR A 66 17.06 4.57 14.25
CA THR A 66 18.31 3.89 14.63
C THR A 66 18.18 2.38 14.42
N PRO A 67 19.29 1.63 14.28
CA PRO A 67 19.25 0.17 14.15
C PRO A 67 18.48 -0.51 15.28
N LEU A 68 18.55 0.03 16.50
CA LEU A 68 17.81 -0.47 17.66
C LEU A 68 16.30 -0.27 17.51
N GLU A 69 15.88 0.93 17.08
CA GLU A 69 14.45 1.23 16.84
C GLU A 69 13.88 0.37 15.71
N ARG A 70 14.65 0.11 14.66
CA ARG A 70 14.24 -0.81 13.58
C ARG A 70 14.03 -2.23 14.09
N LYS A 71 14.98 -2.75 14.86
CA LYS A 71 14.87 -4.08 15.47
C LYS A 71 13.66 -4.16 16.42
N ALA A 72 13.39 -3.10 17.18
CA ALA A 72 12.21 -3.03 18.05
C ALA A 72 10.91 -2.99 17.24
N ALA A 73 10.86 -2.26 16.13
CA ALA A 73 9.70 -2.20 15.23
C ALA A 73 9.44 -3.56 14.55
N GLU A 74 10.49 -4.24 14.06
CA GLU A 74 10.40 -5.59 13.51
C GLU A 74 9.91 -6.59 14.56
N ALA A 75 10.43 -6.53 15.78
CA ALA A 75 9.98 -7.37 16.90
C ALA A 75 8.51 -7.09 17.26
N ALA A 76 8.10 -5.83 17.28
CA ALA A 76 6.71 -5.44 17.53
C ALA A 76 5.77 -5.93 16.43
N LEU A 77 6.18 -5.82 15.16
CA LEU A 77 5.42 -6.33 14.02
C LEU A 77 5.28 -7.86 14.09
N SER A 78 6.36 -8.58 14.39
CA SER A 78 6.34 -10.03 14.56
C SER A 78 5.44 -10.46 15.72
N ALA A 79 5.52 -9.78 16.88
CA ALA A 79 4.65 -10.03 18.02
C ALA A 79 3.17 -9.73 17.73
N HIS A 80 2.89 -8.70 16.93
CA HIS A 80 1.54 -8.39 16.49
C HIS A 80 1.00 -9.48 15.56
N GLN A 81 1.78 -9.89 14.56
CA GLN A 81 1.41 -10.95 13.61
C GLN A 81 1.20 -12.30 14.30
N SER A 82 1.98 -12.63 15.33
CA SER A 82 1.77 -13.87 16.10
C SER A 82 0.49 -13.85 16.92
N ARG A 83 0.11 -12.69 17.45
CA ARG A 83 -1.09 -12.52 18.28
C ARG A 83 -2.38 -12.39 17.47
N TYR A 84 -2.32 -11.70 16.33
CA TYR A 84 -3.51 -11.28 15.58
C TYR A 84 -3.59 -11.91 14.17
N GLY A 85 -2.58 -12.69 13.78
CA GLY A 85 -2.44 -13.22 12.43
C GLY A 85 -1.80 -12.22 11.48
N ASP A 86 -1.29 -12.72 10.36
CA ASP A 86 -0.81 -11.88 9.28
C ASP A 86 -1.99 -11.31 8.49
N TYR A 87 -2.25 -10.02 8.68
CA TYR A 87 -3.28 -9.28 7.94
C TYR A 87 -2.90 -9.05 6.46
N GLY A 88 -1.66 -9.38 6.06
CA GLY A 88 -1.28 -9.48 4.67
C GLY A 88 -2.11 -10.58 3.99
N ARG A 89 -3.00 -10.18 3.08
CA ARG A 89 -3.83 -11.11 2.29
C ARG A 89 -2.94 -12.21 1.68
N ARG A 90 -3.17 -13.49 2.02
CA ARG A 90 -2.59 -14.61 1.28
C ARG A 90 -3.09 -14.53 -0.17
N LYS A 91 -2.16 -14.37 -1.13
CA LYS A 91 -2.48 -14.54 -2.55
C LYS A 91 -2.86 -16.01 -2.78
N VAL A 92 -4.15 -16.31 -2.83
CA VAL A 92 -4.64 -17.55 -3.43
C VAL A 92 -4.54 -17.34 -4.94
N ALA A 93 -3.47 -17.82 -5.55
CA ALA A 93 -3.35 -17.82 -7.01
C ALA A 93 -4.25 -18.94 -7.55
N GLU A 94 -5.51 -18.62 -7.86
CA GLU A 94 -6.38 -19.54 -8.60
C GLU A 94 -6.08 -19.42 -10.10
N ASN A 95 -5.47 -20.45 -10.67
CA ASN A 95 -5.26 -20.56 -12.10
C ASN A 95 -6.54 -21.07 -12.77
N TYR A 96 -7.24 -20.20 -13.49
CA TYR A 96 -8.36 -20.59 -14.33
C TYR A 96 -7.85 -21.03 -15.71
N ARG A 97 -8.09 -22.30 -16.08
CA ARG A 97 -7.88 -22.78 -17.46
C ARG A 97 -9.18 -22.66 -18.24
N PHE A 98 -9.23 -21.75 -19.20
CA PHE A 98 -10.29 -21.72 -20.21
C PHE A 98 -9.87 -22.55 -21.42
N ARG A 99 -10.73 -23.48 -21.83
CA ARG A 99 -10.57 -24.20 -23.10
C ARG A 99 -11.18 -23.33 -24.19
N LEU A 100 -10.34 -22.73 -25.04
CA LEU A 100 -10.80 -22.09 -26.27
C LEU A 100 -11.20 -23.22 -27.23
N THR A 101 -12.50 -23.47 -27.36
CA THR A 101 -13.01 -24.31 -28.45
C THR A 101 -12.93 -23.50 -29.73
N GLY A 102 -11.87 -23.71 -30.51
CA GLY A 102 -11.79 -23.23 -31.88
C GLY A 102 -12.90 -23.87 -32.70
N SER A 103 -13.92 -23.09 -33.03
CA SER A 103 -14.85 -23.39 -34.11
C SER A 103 -14.13 -23.15 -35.44
N SER A 104 -13.35 -24.14 -35.86
CA SER A 104 -13.00 -24.31 -37.27
C SER A 104 -14.24 -24.89 -37.94
N SER A 105 -14.96 -24.12 -38.74
CA SER A 105 -15.99 -24.65 -39.62
C SER A 105 -15.88 -23.94 -40.96
N GLN A 106 -15.35 -24.74 -41.91
CA GLN A 106 -15.39 -24.68 -43.37
C GLN A 106 -15.14 -23.34 -44.08
#